data_AF-A0A560BK35-F1
#
_entry.id   AF-A0A560BK35-F1
#
_cell.length_a   1.000
_cell.length_b   1.000
_cell.length_c   1.000
_cell.angle_alpha   90.00
_cell.angle_beta   90.00
_cell.angle_gamma   90.00
#
_symmetry.space_group_name_H-M   'P 1'
#
loop_
_entity.id
_entity.type
_entity.pdbx_description
1 polymer ?
#
loop_
_entity_poly.entity_id
_entity_poly.type
_entity_poly.pdbx_seq_one_letter_code
_entity_poly.pdbx_strand_id
1 'polypeptide(L)'
;MMDTVNPQAWAAFWTCLVIALASSSVSITVTQTELFAPLRAWATKVHPMVGHLLHCFYCTSHWAVLAGILIYQPVLVSSGHHAADLLVSAFFTITIATLTSGLIFSVFLAAMAKAMKERVLKRMLSENA
;
A
#
# COMPACT_ATOMS: atom_id res chain seq x y z
N MET A 1 -31.48 6.26 13.10
CA MET A 1 -31.23 5.43 14.30
C MET A 1 -29.92 4.70 14.08
N MET A 2 -28.80 5.44 14.19
CA MET A 2 -27.43 4.97 13.97
C MET A 2 -26.64 5.19 15.27
N ASP A 3 -27.21 4.75 16.40
CA ASP A 3 -26.66 5.01 17.75
C ASP A 3 -26.20 3.72 18.46
N THR A 4 -25.84 2.66 17.72
CA THR A 4 -25.41 1.39 18.33
C THR A 4 -24.00 0.95 17.94
N VAL A 5 -23.24 1.78 17.21
CA VAL A 5 -21.82 1.47 16.95
C VAL A 5 -20.98 2.12 18.04
N ASN A 6 -20.35 1.28 18.86
CA ASN A 6 -19.36 1.68 19.87
C ASN A 6 -18.37 2.72 19.28
N PRO A 7 -18.33 3.97 19.77
CA PRO A 7 -17.52 5.05 19.20
C PRO A 7 -16.04 4.70 19.07
N GLN A 8 -15.52 3.90 20.00
CA GLN A 8 -14.15 3.42 20.02
C GLN A 8 -13.87 2.44 18.88
N ALA A 9 -14.80 1.54 18.57
CA ALA A 9 -14.67 0.60 17.47
C ALA A 9 -14.68 1.32 16.11
N TRP A 10 -15.49 2.38 15.98
CA TRP A 10 -15.52 3.22 14.79
C TRP A 10 -14.19 3.96 14.57
N ALA A 11 -13.62 4.53 15.64
CA ALA A 11 -12.33 5.19 15.58
C ALA A 11 -11.20 4.22 15.19
N ALA A 12 -11.21 3.00 15.75
CA ALA A 12 -10.24 1.95 15.40
C ALA A 12 -10.38 1.51 13.93
N PHE A 13 -11.60 1.32 13.45
CA PHE A 13 -11.88 1.01 12.05
C PHE A 13 -11.39 2.11 11.11
N TRP A 14 -11.69 3.38 11.42
CA TRP A 14 -11.21 4.52 10.65
C TRP A 14 -9.67 4.57 10.61
N THR A 15 -9.03 4.34 11.76
CA THR A 15 -7.57 4.29 11.86
C THR A 15 -6.99 3.18 10.98
N CYS A 16 -7.58 1.98 11.00
CA CYS A 16 -7.18 0.87 10.13
C CYS A 16 -7.33 1.24 8.64
N LEU A 17 -8.42 1.88 8.25
CA LEU A 17 -8.62 2.35 6.87
C LEU A 17 -7.55 3.34 6.43
N VAL A 18 -7.25 4.35 7.27
CA VAL A 18 -6.22 5.34 6.97
C VAL A 18 -4.85 4.69 6.84
N ILE A 19 -4.49 3.78 7.76
CA ILE A 19 -3.23 3.02 7.70
C ILE A 19 -3.16 2.20 6.42
N ALA A 20 -4.24 1.51 6.05
CA ALA A 20 -4.28 0.68 4.85
C ALA A 20 -4.04 1.52 3.58
N LEU A 21 -4.79 2.61 3.40
CA LEU A 21 -4.66 3.50 2.25
C LEU A 21 -3.26 4.13 2.16
N ALA A 22 -2.76 4.67 3.27
CA ALA A 22 -1.44 5.26 3.32
C ALA A 22 -0.35 4.23 3.00
N SER A 23 -0.46 3.02 3.56
CA SER A 23 0.49 1.92 3.33
C SER A 23 0.50 1.48 1.87
N SER A 24 -0.67 1.35 1.23
CA SER A 24 -0.77 1.03 -0.20
C SER A 24 -0.13 2.11 -1.06
N SER A 25 -0.45 3.38 -0.82
CA SER A 25 0.11 4.52 -1.56
C SER A 25 1.63 4.59 -1.43
N VAL A 26 2.16 4.50 -0.22
CA VAL A 26 3.62 4.51 0.03
C VAL A 26 4.28 3.33 -0.67
N SER A 27 3.71 2.13 -0.57
CA SER A 27 4.30 0.91 -1.13
C SER A 27 4.39 0.98 -2.66
N ILE A 28 3.32 1.43 -3.34
CA ILE A 28 3.35 1.60 -4.79
C ILE A 28 4.30 2.72 -5.18
N THR A 29 4.33 3.82 -4.44
CA THR A 29 5.24 4.92 -4.72
C THR A 29 6.69 4.47 -4.66
N VAL A 30 7.08 3.78 -3.58
CA VAL A 30 8.46 3.30 -3.37
C VAL A 30 8.84 2.24 -4.41
N THR A 31 7.92 1.33 -4.74
CA THR A 31 8.25 0.18 -5.60
C THR A 31 8.16 0.48 -7.09
N GLN A 32 7.26 1.39 -7.52
CA GLN A 32 6.97 1.63 -8.94
C GLN A 32 7.54 2.93 -9.48
N THR A 33 7.77 3.96 -8.66
CA THR A 33 8.24 5.24 -9.19
C THR A 33 9.75 5.25 -9.40
N GLU A 34 10.17 5.95 -10.44
CA GLU A 34 11.59 6.12 -10.80
C GLU A 34 12.37 6.88 -9.72
N LEU A 35 11.69 7.75 -8.95
CA LEU A 35 12.32 8.51 -7.87
C LEU A 35 12.99 7.62 -6.83
N PHE A 36 12.43 6.43 -6.60
CA PHE A 36 12.94 5.46 -5.62
C PHE A 36 13.80 4.34 -6.26
N ALA A 37 14.09 4.40 -7.56
CA ALA A 37 15.03 3.51 -8.21
C ALA A 37 16.43 3.46 -7.53
N PRO A 38 17.06 4.59 -7.14
CA PRO A 38 18.36 4.54 -6.46
C PRO A 38 18.27 3.87 -5.08
N LEU A 39 17.17 4.10 -4.34
CA LEU A 39 16.93 3.45 -3.05
C LEU A 39 16.82 1.94 -3.21
N ARG A 40 16.04 1.48 -4.20
CA ARG A 40 15.85 0.07 -4.52
C ARG A 40 17.16 -0.61 -4.94
N ALA A 41 17.96 0.06 -5.77
CA ALA A 41 19.27 -0.44 -6.19
C ALA A 41 20.25 -0.53 -5.01
N TRP A 42 20.25 0.47 -4.11
CA TRP A 42 21.06 0.43 -2.89
C TRP A 42 20.64 -0.70 -1.95
N ALA A 43 19.34 -0.88 -1.73
CA ALA A 43 18.82 -1.95 -0.86
C ALA A 43 19.22 -3.35 -1.33
N THR A 44 19.20 -3.61 -2.64
CA THR A 44 19.68 -4.87 -3.21
C THR A 44 21.17 -5.11 -2.96
N LYS A 45 21.98 -4.05 -2.87
CA LYS A 45 23.41 -4.16 -2.52
C LYS A 45 23.65 -4.46 -1.04
N VAL A 46 22.76 -3.98 -0.15
CA VAL A 46 22.87 -4.23 1.29
C VAL A 46 22.50 -5.68 1.61
N HIS A 47 21.33 -6.14 1.17
CA HIS A 47 20.91 -7.52 1.38
C HIS A 47 19.84 -7.94 0.37
N PRO A 48 19.92 -9.14 -0.23
CA PRO A 48 18.94 -9.60 -1.23
C PRO A 48 17.48 -9.54 -0.77
N MET A 49 17.19 -9.90 0.49
CA MET A 49 15.81 -9.86 1.01
C MET A 49 15.28 -8.43 1.18
N VAL A 50 16.13 -7.48 1.56
CA VAL A 50 15.72 -6.06 1.70
C VAL A 50 15.47 -5.47 0.30
N GLY A 51 16.31 -5.84 -0.67
CA GLY A 51 16.06 -5.55 -2.07
C GLY A 51 14.72 -6.12 -2.56
N HIS A 52 14.43 -7.39 -2.28
CA HIS A 52 13.16 -8.02 -2.65
C HIS A 52 11.96 -7.31 -2.04
N LEU A 53 12.05 -6.93 -0.75
CA LEU A 53 11.00 -6.20 -0.05
C LEU A 53 10.63 -4.91 -0.80
N LEU A 54 11.62 -4.08 -1.14
CA LEU A 54 11.38 -2.78 -1.79
C LEU A 54 11.03 -2.86 -3.29
N HIS A 55 11.11 -4.03 -3.91
CA HIS A 55 10.62 -4.26 -5.28
C HIS A 55 9.19 -4.82 -5.31
N CYS A 56 8.71 -5.32 -4.18
CA CYS A 56 7.40 -5.95 -4.05
C CYS A 56 6.44 -5.01 -3.31
N PHE A 57 5.47 -4.41 -4.02
CA PHE A 57 4.47 -3.53 -3.40
C PHE A 57 3.64 -4.24 -2.34
N TYR A 58 3.31 -5.52 -2.55
CA TYR A 58 2.59 -6.36 -1.60
C TYR A 58 3.38 -6.55 -0.31
N CYS A 59 4.66 -6.88 -0.47
CA CYS A 59 5.56 -7.10 0.65
C CYS A 59 5.76 -5.79 1.42
N THR A 60 6.10 -4.70 0.74
CA THR A 60 6.28 -3.38 1.35
C THR A 60 5.02 -2.95 2.12
N SER A 61 3.82 -3.21 1.61
CA SER A 61 2.58 -2.80 2.28
C SER A 61 2.32 -3.57 3.58
N HIS A 62 2.75 -4.83 3.68
CA HIS A 62 2.65 -5.59 4.94
C HIS A 62 3.48 -4.92 6.03
N TRP A 63 4.73 -4.60 5.73
CA TRP A 63 5.63 -3.97 6.70
C TRP A 63 5.20 -2.55 7.05
N ALA A 64 4.68 -1.79 6.09
CA ALA A 64 4.10 -0.47 6.35
C ALA A 64 2.87 -0.56 7.27
N VAL A 65 1.96 -1.51 7.03
CA VAL A 65 0.80 -1.75 7.90
C VAL A 65 1.24 -2.17 9.29
N LEU A 66 2.17 -3.13 9.42
CA LEU A 66 2.68 -3.58 10.71
C LEU A 66 3.28 -2.42 11.51
N ALA A 67 4.05 -1.54 10.87
CA ALA A 67 4.56 -0.33 11.51
C ALA A 67 3.43 0.59 11.98
N GLY A 68 2.40 0.81 11.17
CA GLY A 68 1.22 1.60 11.53
C GLY A 68 0.46 1.01 12.72
N ILE A 69 0.20 -0.29 12.73
CA ILE A 69 -0.48 -0.98 13.84
C ILE A 69 0.34 -0.89 15.12
N LEU A 70 1.66 -1.05 15.03
CA LEU A 70 2.55 -0.93 16.20
C LEU A 70 2.51 0.48 16.81
N ILE A 71 2.44 1.53 15.99
CA ILE A 71 2.40 2.92 16.45
C ILE A 71 1.03 3.31 16.98
N TYR A 72 -0.04 3.06 16.21
CA TYR A 72 -1.38 3.56 16.51
C TYR A 72 -2.23 2.60 17.35
N GLN A 73 -1.82 1.32 17.44
CA GLN A 73 -2.46 0.30 18.27
C GLN A 73 -3.99 0.24 18.13
N PRO A 74 -4.58 0.25 16.91
CA PRO A 74 -6.03 0.22 16.75
C PRO A 74 -6.56 -1.16 17.16
N VAL A 75 -7.51 -1.19 18.09
CA VAL A 75 -8.17 -2.40 18.56
C VAL A 75 -9.58 -2.45 17.98
N LEU A 76 -9.78 -3.27 16.95
CA LEU A 76 -11.08 -3.45 16.27
C LEU A 76 -12.05 -4.32 17.07
N VAL A 77 -11.53 -5.38 17.67
CA VAL A 77 -12.29 -6.34 18.48
C VAL A 77 -11.59 -6.43 19.83
N SER A 78 -12.35 -6.40 20.91
CA SER A 78 -11.82 -6.51 22.27
C SER A 78 -12.17 -7.88 22.84
N SER A 79 -11.18 -8.77 22.93
CA SER A 79 -11.33 -10.11 23.54
C SER A 79 -10.76 -10.20 24.96
N GLY A 80 -10.09 -9.14 25.44
CA GLY A 80 -9.34 -9.13 26.70
C GLY A 80 -7.87 -9.54 26.54
N HIS A 81 -7.47 -10.01 25.35
CA HIS A 81 -6.09 -10.32 25.00
C HIS A 81 -5.54 -9.32 23.98
N HIS A 82 -4.90 -8.25 24.46
CA HIS A 82 -4.45 -7.12 23.62
C HIS A 82 -3.61 -7.54 22.39
N ALA A 83 -2.67 -8.47 22.56
CA ALA A 83 -1.83 -8.94 21.45
C ALA A 83 -2.63 -9.66 20.35
N ALA A 84 -3.64 -10.45 20.72
CA ALA A 84 -4.50 -11.13 19.76
C ALA A 84 -5.40 -10.12 19.04
N ASP A 85 -5.91 -9.13 19.75
CA ASP A 85 -6.77 -8.08 19.22
C ASP A 85 -6.02 -7.18 18.19
N LEU A 86 -4.75 -6.85 18.47
CA LEU A 86 -3.88 -6.17 17.50
C LEU A 86 -3.55 -7.06 16.30
N LEU A 87 -3.36 -8.35 16.49
CA LEU A 87 -3.07 -9.29 15.40
C LEU A 87 -4.24 -9.35 14.42
N VAL A 88 -5.47 -9.46 14.94
CA VAL A 88 -6.69 -9.39 14.13
C VAL A 88 -6.76 -8.06 13.37
N SER A 89 -6.50 -6.95 14.07
CA SER A 89 -6.53 -5.61 13.47
C SER A 89 -5.45 -5.44 12.40
N ALA A 90 -4.27 -6.03 12.58
CA ALA A 90 -3.19 -6.04 11.61
C ALA A 90 -3.58 -6.80 10.35
N PHE A 91 -4.05 -8.04 10.45
CA PHE A 91 -4.44 -8.81 9.28
C PHE A 91 -5.63 -8.21 8.55
N PHE A 92 -6.61 -7.67 9.27
CA PHE A 92 -7.70 -6.90 8.68
C PHE A 92 -7.19 -5.73 7.84
N THR A 93 -6.29 -4.93 8.42
CA THR A 93 -5.69 -3.77 7.75
C THR A 93 -4.83 -4.19 6.54
N ILE A 94 -4.06 -5.28 6.67
CA ILE A 94 -3.26 -5.85 5.58
C ILE A 94 -4.13 -6.29 4.42
N THR A 95 -5.28 -6.93 4.68
CA THR A 95 -6.22 -7.34 3.62
C THR A 95 -6.72 -6.14 2.85
N ILE A 96 -7.17 -5.08 3.54
CA ILE A 96 -7.62 -3.85 2.89
C ILE A 96 -6.48 -3.22 2.09
N ALA A 97 -5.30 -3.07 2.69
CA ALA A 97 -4.14 -2.50 2.02
C ALA A 97 -3.74 -3.29 0.77
N THR A 98 -3.85 -4.62 0.79
CA THR A 98 -3.57 -5.47 -0.37
C THR A 98 -4.57 -5.23 -1.49
N LEU A 99 -5.87 -5.20 -1.17
CA LEU A 99 -6.92 -4.93 -2.15
C LEU A 99 -6.75 -3.53 -2.76
N THR A 100 -6.51 -2.52 -1.92
CA THR A 100 -6.24 -1.15 -2.37
C THR A 100 -4.98 -1.09 -3.24
N SER A 101 -3.90 -1.77 -2.87
CA SER A 101 -2.69 -1.84 -3.69
C SER A 101 -2.96 -2.46 -5.04
N GLY A 102 -3.73 -3.56 -5.10
CA GLY A 102 -4.16 -4.17 -6.36
C GLY A 102 -4.91 -3.18 -7.25
N LEU A 103 -5.88 -2.45 -6.68
CA LEU A 103 -6.65 -1.43 -7.40
C LEU A 103 -5.76 -0.29 -7.92
N ILE A 104 -4.92 0.30 -7.07
CA ILE A 104 -4.01 1.38 -7.47
C ILE A 104 -3.05 0.88 -8.56
N PHE A 105 -2.52 -0.34 -8.42
CA PHE A 105 -1.62 -0.92 -9.43
C PHE A 105 -2.34 -1.14 -10.78
N SER A 106 -3.58 -1.62 -10.79
CA SER A 106 -4.38 -1.74 -12.01
C SER A 106 -4.60 -0.38 -12.68
N VAL A 107 -4.92 0.66 -11.90
CA VAL A 107 -5.06 2.04 -12.40
C VAL A 107 -3.73 2.56 -12.96
N PHE A 108 -2.61 2.30 -12.28
CA PHE A 108 -1.28 2.66 -12.73
C PHE A 108 -0.92 2.01 -14.06
N LEU A 109 -1.18 0.70 -14.22
CA LEU A 109 -0.97 -0.01 -15.49
C LEU A 109 -1.80 0.58 -16.63
N ALA A 110 -3.07 0.92 -16.37
CA ALA A 110 -3.93 1.56 -17.37
C ALA A 110 -3.40 2.94 -17.79
N ALA A 111 -2.92 3.74 -16.83
CA ALA A 111 -2.31 5.04 -17.09
C ALA A 111 -1.02 4.91 -17.93
N MET A 112 -0.16 3.96 -17.59
CA MET A 112 1.08 3.69 -18.34
C MET A 112 0.79 3.21 -19.77
N ALA A 113 -0.21 2.35 -19.95
CA ALA A 113 -0.63 1.89 -21.28
C ALA A 113 -1.13 3.06 -22.16
N LYS A 114 -1.89 3.99 -21.58
CA LYS A 114 -2.33 5.22 -22.27
C LYS A 114 -1.11 6.08 -22.65
N ALA A 115 -0.21 6.35 -21.70
CA ALA A 115 0.97 7.16 -21.94
C ALA A 115 1.89 6.57 -23.03
N MET A 116 2.04 5.24 -23.09
CA MET A 116 2.79 4.56 -24.15
C MET A 116 2.12 4.75 -25.52
N LYS A 117 0.80 4.54 -25.63
CA LYS A 117 0.05 4.74 -26.87
C LYS A 117 0.16 6.17 -27.38
N GLU A 118 0.05 7.16 -26.51
CA GLU A 118 0.22 8.57 -26.87
C GLU A 118 1.63 8.89 -27.39
N ARG A 119 2.67 8.31 -26.78
CA ARG A 119 4.05 8.47 -27.27
C ARG A 119 4.26 7.85 -28.65
N VAL A 120 3.68 6.67 -28.90
CA VAL A 120 3.75 6.00 -30.20
C VAL A 120 3.01 6.83 -31.27
N LEU A 121 1.79 7.29 -30.99
CA LEU A 121 1.03 8.12 -31.92
C LEU A 121 1.78 9.40 -32.30
N LYS A 122 2.36 10.09 -31.31
CA LYS A 122 3.16 11.31 -31.56
C LYS A 122 4.37 11.04 -32.45
N ARG A 123 5.06 9.90 -32.28
CA ARG A 123 6.18 9.50 -33.15
C ARG A 123 5.73 9.26 -34.59
N MET A 124 4.64 8.51 -34.78
CA MET A 124 4.09 8.23 -36.11
C MET A 124 3.67 9.52 -36.86
N LEU A 125 3.13 10.51 -36.15
CA LEU A 125 2.76 11.80 -36.75
C LEU A 125 3.99 12.64 -37.12
N SER A 126 5.08 12.57 -36.35
CA SER A 126 6.32 13.29 -36.65
C SER A 126 7.16 12.65 -37.75
N GLU A 127 7.03 11.35 -37.98
CA GLU A 127 7.74 10.64 -39.06
C GLU A 127 7.03 10.78 -40.42
N ASN A 128 5.72 11.10 -40.41
CA ASN A 128 4.90 11.27 -41.62
C ASN A 128 4.69 12.74 -42.02
N ALA A 129 5.30 13.69 -41.30
CA ALA A 129 5.23 15.14 -41.55
C ALA A 129 6.56 15.64 -42.13
#